data_AF-A0A7S2AK78-F1
#
_entry.id   AF-A0A7S2AK78-F1
#
_cell.length_a   1.000
_cell.length_b   1.000
_cell.length_c   1.000
_cell.angle_alpha   90.00
_cell.angle_beta   90.00
_cell.angle_gamma   90.00
#
_symmetry.space_group_name_H-M   'P 1'
#
loop_
_entity.id
_entity.type
_entity.pdbx_description
1 polymer ?
#
loop_
_entity_poly.entity_id
_entity_poly.type
_entity_poly.pdbx_seq_one_letter_code
_entity_poly.pdbx_strand_id
1 'polypeptide(L)'
;PKLAAVLLPTIAGVICGTIAYCLPLTLGDGGVQLGSIAQHGKNIGVDMLLWTAFAKIICLSVSLGFGHIGGQIFPTIFIGTCVGRALSIQWPDVFPLMLSLPCMMIAVPCAFAPIPFSLCMMVESSLVLGNKMAAPIFLCC
;
A
#
# COMPACT_ATOMS: atom_id res chain seq x y z
N PRO A 1 14.88 -24.64 -19.80
CA PRO A 1 14.12 -23.37 -19.88
C PRO A 1 12.79 -23.35 -19.08
N LYS A 2 11.95 -24.40 -19.12
CA LYS A 2 10.67 -24.43 -18.36
C LYS A 2 10.80 -24.65 -16.85
N LEU A 3 11.89 -25.29 -16.39
CA LEU A 3 12.13 -25.54 -14.95
C LEU A 3 12.45 -24.24 -14.19
N ALA A 4 13.24 -23.34 -14.79
CA ALA A 4 13.52 -22.02 -14.21
C ALA A 4 12.24 -21.18 -14.09
N ALA A 5 11.35 -21.23 -15.10
CA ALA A 5 10.09 -20.50 -15.09
C ALA A 5 9.14 -20.91 -13.95
N VAL A 6 9.31 -22.10 -13.36
CA VAL A 6 8.52 -22.56 -12.20
C VAL A 6 9.30 -22.38 -10.90
N LEU A 7 10.62 -22.62 -10.89
CA LEU A 7 11.44 -22.44 -9.69
C LEU A 7 11.45 -21.00 -9.19
N LEU A 8 11.57 -20.03 -10.11
CA LEU A 8 11.64 -18.60 -9.78
C LEU A 8 10.39 -18.12 -9.00
N PRO A 9 9.15 -18.32 -9.49
CA PRO A 9 7.96 -17.90 -8.75
C PRO A 9 7.74 -18.71 -7.46
N THR A 10 8.23 -19.96 -7.40
CA THR A 10 8.14 -20.77 -6.18
C THR A 10 9.03 -20.19 -5.07
N ILE A 11 10.26 -19.79 -5.39
CA ILE A 11 11.18 -19.14 -4.44
C ILE A 11 10.60 -17.80 -3.97
N ALA A 12 10.06 -17.00 -4.90
CA ALA A 12 9.39 -15.75 -4.56
C ALA A 12 8.18 -15.97 -3.64
N GLY A 13 7.38 -17.01 -3.88
CA GLY A 13 6.26 -17.40 -3.04
C GLY A 13 6.69 -17.81 -1.62
N VAL A 14 7.80 -18.55 -1.48
CA VAL A 14 8.35 -18.93 -0.17
C VAL A 14 8.85 -17.69 0.59
N ILE A 15 9.52 -16.76 -0.09
CA ILE A 15 10.01 -15.51 0.53
C ILE A 15 8.82 -14.64 0.97
N CYS A 16 7.84 -14.38 0.10
CA CYS A 16 6.65 -13.62 0.49
C CYS A 16 5.82 -14.35 1.56
N GLY A 17 5.74 -15.68 1.52
CA GLY A 17 5.03 -16.48 2.52
C GLY A 17 5.69 -16.45 3.90
N THR A 18 7.03 -16.50 3.96
CA THR A 18 7.77 -16.36 5.23
C THR A 18 7.65 -14.94 5.80
N ILE A 19 7.68 -13.91 4.95
CA ILE A 19 7.42 -12.53 5.38
C ILE A 19 5.99 -12.39 5.91
N ALA A 20 5.00 -12.99 5.25
CA ALA A 20 3.61 -12.96 5.68
C ALA A 20 3.35 -13.75 6.97
N TYR A 21 4.13 -14.80 7.25
CA TYR A 21 4.09 -15.51 8.52
C TYR A 21 4.55 -14.62 9.68
N CYS A 22 5.64 -13.86 9.50
CA CYS A 22 6.14 -12.94 10.52
C CYS A 22 5.26 -11.69 10.67
N LEU A 23 4.72 -11.16 9.56
CA LEU A 23 3.84 -9.99 9.54
C LEU A 23 2.54 -10.31 8.80
N PRO A 24 1.49 -10.80 9.49
CA PRO A 24 0.23 -11.20 8.84
C PRO A 24 -0.47 -10.03 8.12
N LEU A 25 -0.16 -8.79 8.51
CA LEU A 25 -0.61 -7.58 7.80
C LEU A 25 -0.10 -7.48 6.36
N THR A 26 0.93 -8.25 5.98
CA THR A 26 1.47 -8.25 4.61
C THR A 26 0.80 -9.29 3.70
N LEU A 27 -0.08 -10.13 4.25
CA LEU A 27 -0.71 -11.23 3.54
C LEU A 27 -1.63 -10.75 2.41
N GLY A 28 -1.33 -11.19 1.18
CA GLY A 28 -2.14 -10.91 0.01
C GLY A 28 -2.02 -9.47 -0.51
N ASP A 29 -2.99 -9.10 -1.33
CA ASP A 29 -3.03 -7.82 -2.04
C ASP A 29 -3.18 -6.62 -1.08
N GLY A 30 -3.74 -6.85 0.11
CA GLY A 30 -3.90 -5.87 1.18
C GLY A 30 -5.25 -5.15 1.19
N GLY A 31 -6.10 -5.34 0.18
CA GLY A 31 -7.42 -4.68 0.09
C GLY A 31 -8.34 -4.92 1.29
N VAL A 32 -8.42 -6.15 1.81
CA VAL A 32 -9.21 -6.49 3.02
C VAL A 32 -8.66 -5.84 4.29
N GLN A 33 -7.35 -5.65 4.37
CA GLN A 33 -6.68 -5.05 5.53
C GLN A 33 -6.66 -3.52 5.43
N LEU A 34 -6.81 -2.96 4.23
CA LEU A 34 -6.73 -1.54 3.96
C LEU A 34 -7.76 -0.74 4.77
N GLY A 35 -9.01 -1.21 4.80
CA GLY A 35 -10.06 -0.62 5.62
C GLY A 35 -9.75 -0.69 7.12
N SER A 36 -9.21 -1.82 7.59
CA SER A 36 -8.82 -2.00 8.99
C SER A 36 -7.66 -1.10 9.40
N ILE A 37 -6.67 -0.88 8.53
CA ILE A 37 -5.54 0.03 8.80
C ILE A 37 -6.01 1.48 8.73
N ALA A 38 -6.89 1.79 7.78
CA ALA A 38 -7.53 3.09 7.63
C ALA A 38 -8.61 3.40 8.69
N GLN A 39 -8.99 2.48 9.57
CA GLN A 39 -9.88 2.82 10.69
C GLN A 39 -9.21 2.55 12.04
N HIS A 40 -8.55 1.41 12.20
CA HIS A 40 -7.94 0.95 13.44
C HIS A 40 -6.41 1.11 13.49
N GLY A 41 -5.79 1.83 12.55
CA GLY A 41 -4.34 2.06 12.51
C GLY A 41 -3.71 2.56 13.82
N LYS A 42 -4.45 3.31 14.65
CA LYS A 42 -3.99 3.79 15.95
C LYS A 42 -3.72 2.66 16.95
N ASN A 43 -4.40 1.53 16.83
CA ASN A 43 -4.26 0.37 17.71
C ASN A 43 -3.14 -0.60 17.25
N ILE A 44 -2.67 -0.46 16.00
CA ILE A 44 -1.65 -1.32 15.39
C ILE A 44 -0.23 -0.83 15.76
N GLY A 45 -0.08 0.47 16.01
CA GLY A 45 1.20 1.10 16.33
C GLY A 45 1.96 1.56 15.09
N VAL A 46 2.68 2.67 15.22
CA VAL A 46 3.42 3.32 14.12
C VAL A 46 4.53 2.42 13.61
N ASP A 47 5.27 1.78 14.52
CA ASP A 47 6.40 0.91 14.16
C ASP A 47 5.95 -0.28 13.33
N MET A 48 4.83 -0.92 13.69
CA MET A 48 4.30 -2.06 12.94
C MET A 48 3.78 -1.65 11.56
N LEU A 49 3.18 -0.45 11.42
CA LEU A 49 2.80 0.10 10.12
C LEU A 49 4.02 0.36 9.22
N LEU A 50 5.12 0.85 9.80
CA LEU A 50 6.34 1.13 9.03
C LEU A 50 7.04 -0.17 8.60
N TRP A 51 7.15 -1.14 9.51
CA TRP A 51 7.70 -2.46 9.20
C TRP A 51 6.88 -3.21 8.16
N THR A 52 5.54 -3.15 8.23
CA THR A 52 4.66 -3.78 7.23
C THR A 52 4.76 -3.11 5.87
N ALA A 53 4.88 -1.77 5.82
CA ALA A 53 5.13 -1.04 4.57
C ALA A 53 6.46 -1.48 3.94
N PHE A 54 7.53 -1.53 4.73
CA PHE A 54 8.85 -1.96 4.25
C PHE A 54 8.86 -3.41 3.76
N ALA A 55 8.25 -4.31 4.53
CA ALA A 55 8.09 -5.72 4.15
C ALA A 55 7.30 -5.89 2.84
N LYS A 56 6.24 -5.09 2.62
CA LYS A 56 5.50 -5.11 1.35
C LYS A 56 6.30 -4.58 0.16
N ILE A 57 7.16 -3.57 0.35
CA ILE A 57 8.06 -3.11 -0.73
C ILE A 57 8.98 -4.25 -1.16
N ILE A 58 9.56 -4.98 -0.20
CA ILE A 58 10.42 -6.15 -0.50
C ILE A 58 9.62 -7.24 -1.22
N CYS A 59 8.45 -7.61 -0.70
CA CYS A 59 7.63 -8.65 -1.34
C CYS A 59 7.14 -8.22 -2.73
N LEU A 60 6.86 -6.94 -2.95
CA LEU A 60 6.54 -6.39 -4.28
C LEU A 60 7.73 -6.50 -5.23
N SER A 61 8.92 -6.08 -4.82
CA SER A 61 10.14 -6.19 -5.64
C SER A 61 10.48 -7.63 -5.98
N VAL A 62 10.34 -8.56 -5.03
CA VAL A 62 10.52 -10.00 -5.26
C VAL A 62 9.44 -10.54 -6.19
N SER A 63 8.18 -10.18 -6.01
CA SER A 63 7.09 -10.66 -6.88
C SER A 63 7.26 -10.18 -8.33
N LEU A 64 7.64 -8.91 -8.52
CA LEU A 64 7.91 -8.35 -9.85
C LEU A 64 9.16 -8.96 -10.50
N GLY A 65 10.26 -9.08 -9.74
CA GLY A 65 11.54 -9.58 -10.24
C GLY A 65 11.53 -11.05 -10.64
N PHE A 66 10.68 -11.86 -9.99
CA PHE A 66 10.56 -13.30 -10.26
C PHE A 66 9.41 -13.64 -11.23
N GLY A 67 8.74 -12.63 -11.81
CA GLY A 67 7.75 -12.82 -12.88
C GLY A 67 6.38 -13.32 -12.39
N HIS A 68 5.99 -13.00 -11.15
CA HIS A 68 4.64 -13.32 -10.67
C HIS A 68 3.60 -12.50 -11.45
N ILE A 69 2.56 -13.16 -11.93
CA ILE A 69 1.45 -12.51 -12.65
C ILE A 69 0.55 -11.83 -11.61
N GLY A 70 0.69 -10.51 -11.45
CA GLY A 70 -0.08 -9.71 -10.51
C GLY A 70 0.09 -8.21 -10.75
N GLY A 71 -0.87 -7.40 -10.28
CA GLY A 71 -0.82 -5.94 -10.40
C GLY A 71 -0.05 -5.30 -9.24
N GLN A 72 0.76 -4.27 -9.53
CA GLN A 72 1.48 -3.48 -8.51
C GLN A 72 0.63 -2.36 -7.87
N ILE A 73 -0.58 -2.10 -8.37
CA ILE A 73 -1.41 -0.96 -7.95
C ILE A 73 -1.91 -1.11 -6.51
N PHE A 74 -2.51 -2.23 -6.15
CA PHE A 74 -3.01 -2.42 -4.79
C PHE A 74 -1.91 -2.52 -3.72
N PRO A 75 -0.80 -3.24 -3.95
CA PRO A 75 0.33 -3.23 -3.02
C PRO A 75 0.87 -1.82 -2.76
N THR A 76 0.98 -0.98 -3.79
CA THR A 76 1.46 0.41 -3.64
C THR A 76 0.46 1.31 -2.91
N ILE A 77 -0.84 1.14 -3.16
CA ILE A 77 -1.92 1.80 -2.40
C ILE A 77 -1.86 1.40 -0.91
N PHE A 78 -1.63 0.12 -0.61
CA PHE A 78 -1.49 -0.34 0.77
C PHE A 78 -0.27 0.28 1.47
N ILE A 79 0.88 0.31 0.79
CA ILE A 79 2.10 0.96 1.30
C ILE A 79 1.81 2.43 1.60
N GLY A 80 1.18 3.16 0.67
CA GLY A 80 0.77 4.56 0.87
C GLY A 80 -0.20 4.74 2.04
N THR A 81 -1.13 3.81 2.22
CA THR A 81 -2.08 3.82 3.36
C THR A 81 -1.35 3.64 4.69
N CYS A 82 -0.37 2.73 4.76
CA CYS A 82 0.44 2.53 5.98
C CYS A 82 1.27 3.76 6.30
N VAL A 83 1.90 4.37 5.30
CA VAL A 83 2.72 5.58 5.48
C VAL A 83 1.86 6.78 5.87
N GLY A 84 0.74 7.04 5.18
CA GLY A 84 -0.20 8.11 5.53
C GLY A 84 -0.81 7.94 6.92
N ARG A 85 -1.00 6.69 7.36
CA ARG A 85 -1.46 6.42 8.73
C ARG A 85 -0.38 6.60 9.79
N ALA A 86 0.85 6.18 9.52
CA ALA A 86 1.98 6.48 10.40
C ALA A 86 2.16 8.00 10.60
N LEU A 87 2.07 8.78 9.51
CA LEU A 87 2.17 10.24 9.54
C LEU A 87 1.09 10.90 10.40
N SER A 88 -0.18 10.53 10.19
CA SER A 88 -1.30 11.10 10.97
C SER A 88 -1.30 10.71 12.45
N ILE A 89 -0.67 9.59 12.82
CA ILE A 89 -0.51 9.19 14.23
C ILE A 89 0.63 9.97 14.89
N GLN A 90 1.75 10.15 14.18
CA GLN A 90 2.94 10.81 14.72
C GLN A 90 2.78 12.34 14.80
N TRP A 91 2.04 12.95 13.86
CA TRP A 91 1.85 14.41 13.78
C TRP A 91 0.37 14.78 13.61
N PRO A 92 -0.49 14.53 14.61
CA PRO A 92 -1.93 14.75 14.50
C PRO A 92 -2.33 16.23 14.35
N ASP A 93 -1.54 17.16 14.91
CA ASP A 93 -1.82 18.60 14.86
C ASP A 93 -1.52 19.24 13.50
N VAL A 94 -0.57 18.67 12.75
CA VAL A 94 -0.15 19.18 11.43
C VAL A 94 -0.88 18.45 10.30
N PHE A 95 -1.10 17.14 10.45
CA PHE A 95 -1.63 16.28 9.41
C PHE A 95 -2.91 15.57 9.85
N PRO A 96 -4.10 16.14 9.56
CA PRO A 96 -5.35 15.46 9.84
C PRO A 96 -5.47 14.19 9.01
N LEU A 97 -6.06 13.15 9.62
CA LEU A 97 -6.30 11.83 9.05
C LEU A 97 -6.90 11.87 7.63
N MET A 98 -7.88 12.76 7.46
CA MET A 98 -8.66 12.94 6.23
C MET A 98 -7.81 13.45 5.06
N LEU A 99 -6.66 14.06 5.33
CA LEU A 99 -5.78 14.64 4.30
C LEU A 99 -4.56 13.76 4.05
N SER A 100 -3.89 13.32 5.12
CA SER A 100 -2.63 12.57 5.02
C SER A 100 -2.82 11.19 4.39
N LEU A 101 -3.92 10.51 4.75
CA LEU A 101 -4.21 9.16 4.28
C LEU A 101 -4.47 9.13 2.76
N PRO A 102 -5.43 9.87 2.19
CA PRO A 102 -5.68 9.81 0.76
C PRO A 102 -4.54 10.41 -0.07
N CYS A 103 -3.84 11.46 0.40
CA CYS A 103 -2.69 12.02 -0.32
C CYS A 103 -1.54 11.01 -0.42
N MET A 104 -1.21 10.27 0.64
CA MET A 104 -0.17 9.22 0.58
C MET A 104 -0.64 7.96 -0.15
N MET A 105 -1.93 7.63 -0.06
CA MET A 105 -2.53 6.52 -0.80
C MET A 105 -2.45 6.71 -2.32
N ILE A 106 -2.45 7.95 -2.81
CA ILE A 106 -2.26 8.26 -4.23
C ILE A 106 -0.82 8.59 -4.62
N ALA A 107 -0.05 9.28 -3.79
CA ALA A 107 1.33 9.68 -4.11
C ALA A 107 2.22 8.47 -4.41
N VAL A 108 2.08 7.38 -3.65
CA VAL A 108 2.90 6.17 -3.82
C VAL A 108 2.61 5.47 -5.16
N PRO A 109 1.37 5.13 -5.55
CA PRO A 109 1.11 4.51 -6.85
C PRO A 109 1.42 5.45 -8.03
N CYS A 110 1.19 6.76 -7.91
CA CYS A 110 1.51 7.71 -8.98
C CYS A 110 3.02 7.82 -9.26
N ALA A 111 3.87 7.65 -8.24
CA ALA A 111 5.31 7.58 -8.42
C ALA A 111 5.78 6.39 -9.30
N PHE A 112 5.00 5.31 -9.37
CA PHE A 112 5.33 4.12 -10.19
C PHE A 112 4.60 4.10 -11.53
N ALA A 113 3.35 4.58 -11.58
CA ALA A 113 2.51 4.54 -12.77
C ALA A 113 1.91 5.93 -13.06
N PRO A 114 2.27 6.59 -14.17
CA PRO A 114 1.80 7.93 -14.51
C PRO A 114 0.37 7.91 -15.09
N ILE A 115 -0.59 7.38 -14.31
CA ILE A 115 -2.04 7.33 -14.62
C ILE A 115 -2.85 8.08 -13.54
N PRO A 116 -2.59 9.38 -13.35
CA PRO A 116 -3.05 10.14 -12.19
C PRO A 116 -4.57 10.18 -12.05
N PHE A 117 -5.28 10.32 -13.17
CA PHE A 117 -6.72 10.45 -13.21
C PHE A 117 -7.44 9.16 -12.76
N SER A 118 -6.98 8.00 -13.24
CA SER A 118 -7.58 6.71 -12.88
C SER A 118 -7.36 6.39 -11.41
N LEU A 119 -6.18 6.73 -10.87
CA LEU A 119 -5.84 6.50 -9.47
C LEU A 119 -6.63 7.43 -8.53
N CYS A 120 -6.84 8.71 -8.91
CA CYS A 120 -7.68 9.63 -8.15
C CYS A 120 -9.09 9.07 -7.97
N MET A 121 -9.73 8.65 -9.08
CA MET A 121 -11.11 8.12 -9.05
C MET A 121 -11.23 6.84 -8.20
N MET A 122 -10.21 5.98 -8.22
CA MET A 122 -10.16 4.78 -7.40
C MET A 122 -10.06 5.10 -5.90
N VAL A 123 -9.21 6.05 -5.52
CA VAL A 123 -9.02 6.44 -4.10
C VAL A 123 -10.26 7.18 -3.57
N GLU A 124 -10.86 8.06 -4.36
CA GLU A 124 -12.08 8.80 -3.99
C GLU A 124 -13.26 7.86 -3.71
N SER A 125 -13.48 6.87 -4.59
CA SER A 125 -14.53 5.86 -4.42
C SER A 125 -14.28 4.92 -3.24
N SER A 126 -13.02 4.64 -2.91
CA SER A 126 -12.65 3.72 -1.82
C SER A 126 -12.85 4.33 -0.42
N LEU A 127 -12.65 5.65 -0.27
CA LEU A 127 -12.72 6.32 1.03
C LEU A 127 -13.99 7.15 1.24
N VAL A 128 -14.91 7.19 0.26
CA VAL A 128 -16.13 8.02 0.27
C VAL A 128 -15.82 9.44 0.77
N LEU A 129 -14.75 10.01 0.25
CA LEU A 129 -14.31 11.36 0.61
C LEU A 129 -15.18 12.36 -0.17
N GLY A 130 -15.72 13.36 0.53
CA GLY A 130 -16.50 14.41 -0.13
C GLY A 130 -15.67 15.22 -1.13
N ASN A 131 -16.34 15.80 -2.15
CA ASN A 131 -15.72 16.52 -3.29
C ASN A 131 -14.71 17.62 -2.91
N LYS A 132 -14.71 18.10 -1.65
CA LYS A 132 -13.78 19.12 -1.17
C LYS A 132 -12.33 18.61 -1.04
N MET A 133 -12.11 17.30 -0.99
CA MET A 133 -10.78 16.70 -0.83
C MET A 133 -10.12 16.27 -2.14
N ALA A 134 -10.81 16.41 -3.29
CA ALA A 134 -10.26 16.07 -4.60
C ALA A 134 -9.03 16.92 -4.98
N ALA A 135 -9.06 18.23 -4.64
CA ALA A 135 -8.00 19.16 -4.98
C ALA A 135 -6.61 18.80 -4.40
N PRO A 136 -6.45 18.52 -3.08
CA PRO A 136 -5.16 18.10 -2.55
C PRO A 136 -4.75 16.70 -3.02
N ILE A 137 -5.69 15.79 -3.26
CA ILE A 137 -5.40 14.44 -3.78
C ILE A 137 -4.76 14.53 -5.16
N PHE A 138 -5.31 15.36 -6.05
CA PHE A 138 -4.76 15.56 -7.39
C PHE A 138 -3.37 16.24 -7.36
N LEU A 139 -3.14 17.14 -6.40
CA LEU A 139 -1.84 17.81 -6.25
C LEU A 139 -0.72 16.87 -5.79
N CYS A 140 -1.04 15.79 -5.07
CA CYS A 140 -0.06 14.86 -4.50
C CYS A 140 0.47 13.78 -5.45
N CYS A 141 -0.08 13.66 -6.67
CA CYS A 141 0.10 12.48 -7.54
C CYS A 141 1.35 12.53 -8.47
#